data_AF-A0AAW6JW18-F1
#
_entry.id   AF-A0AAW6JW18-F1
#
_cell.length_a   1.000
_cell.length_b   1.000
_cell.length_c   1.000
_cell.angle_alpha   90.00
_cell.angle_beta   90.00
_cell.angle_gamma   90.00
#
_symmetry.space_group_name_H-M   'P 1'
#
loop_
_entity.id
_entity.type
_entity.pdbx_description
1 polymer ?
#
loop_
_entity_poly.entity_id
_entity_poly.type
_entity_poly.pdbx_seq_one_letter_code
_entity_poly.pdbx_strand_id
1 'polypeptide(L)'
;MGRIFISAAHGGTEAGKNDPGAIAGGTTEAKEMILLRDLVVIELRTRNLEVLAVPDDLSAAQTITWINARANSKDVAIEIQANAASSPSVRGGSAFYIAKNDQRKQNAEIVLKGLLQRVPQLPNRGVKPDTESGLGSLQFCRQTAIGALLLQVGFLSSPEDRALLQSRRRDFAIGIAEGLATWSQTNDPQQPTSDNYPSINININGQTYSEQGVLINGNAYIPIDLVDRLRVNISKITNLRRITYRQIVYIKAVELRDSHVSINWDSATRTVKLRSISAVCPGQIEQIISNGNTSEVQLQLFLKNNNENAITQFPDLAKLYREEATIEGINHDIAFSQMCLETGFLRFGTDIKPQQNNFAGLGAVGGGAEGASFPSARIGVRAHIQHLKAYASLEPLVQPEVDPRFRFVTRGVASSVNQLSGRWSADLDYGIKITAIIRRLYESANLL
;
A
#
# COMPACT_ATOMS: atom_id res chain seq x y z
N MET A 1 26.23 18.08 -5.90
CA MET A 1 25.53 16.91 -5.33
C MET A 1 24.13 17.37 -4.99
N GLY A 2 23.11 16.55 -5.16
CA GLY A 2 21.76 16.92 -4.72
C GLY A 2 21.60 16.78 -3.21
N ARG A 3 20.54 17.38 -2.69
CA ARG A 3 20.17 17.35 -1.27
C ARG A 3 19.37 16.09 -0.98
N ILE A 4 19.41 15.66 0.27
CA ILE A 4 18.61 14.54 0.76
C ILE A 4 17.44 15.08 1.58
N PHE A 5 16.22 14.80 1.13
CA PHE A 5 15.01 15.02 1.91
C PHE A 5 14.71 13.77 2.74
N ILE A 6 14.55 13.93 4.04
CA ILE A 6 14.19 12.82 4.93
C ILE A 6 12.97 13.17 5.78
N SER A 7 11.98 12.29 5.74
CA SER A 7 10.75 12.35 6.54
C SER A 7 10.65 11.13 7.45
N ALA A 8 10.05 11.33 8.62
CA ALA A 8 9.54 10.27 9.46
C ALA A 8 8.05 10.11 9.14
N ALA A 9 7.60 8.88 8.86
CA ALA A 9 6.18 8.63 8.62
C ALA A 9 5.35 8.97 9.87
N HIS A 10 4.11 9.40 9.65
CA HIS A 10 3.16 9.79 10.70
C HIS A 10 3.62 11.04 11.51
N GLY A 11 2.99 11.32 12.65
CA GLY A 11 3.31 12.44 13.55
C GLY A 11 2.55 13.74 13.23
N GLY A 12 2.07 13.88 12.00
CA GLY A 12 1.25 14.99 11.55
C GLY A 12 -0.24 14.82 11.86
N THR A 13 -1.03 15.82 11.46
CA THR A 13 -2.49 15.78 11.59
C THR A 13 -3.15 15.24 10.33
N GLU A 14 -3.79 14.07 10.42
CA GLU A 14 -4.61 13.48 9.37
C GLU A 14 -6.10 13.59 9.73
N ALA A 15 -6.90 14.15 8.82
CA ALA A 15 -8.34 14.37 9.02
C ALA A 15 -8.71 15.03 10.37
N GLY A 16 -7.86 15.96 10.85
CA GLY A 16 -8.06 16.70 12.10
C GLY A 16 -7.65 15.95 13.37
N LYS A 17 -6.99 14.79 13.26
CA LYS A 17 -6.44 14.03 14.39
C LYS A 17 -4.95 13.81 14.21
N ASN A 18 -4.19 13.82 15.30
CA ASN A 18 -2.80 13.41 15.27
C ASN A 18 -2.72 11.93 14.87
N ASP A 19 -1.90 11.62 13.88
CA ASP A 19 -1.66 10.27 13.40
C ASP A 19 -0.39 9.70 14.07
N PRO A 20 -0.52 8.79 15.05
CA PRO A 20 0.64 8.18 15.70
C PRO A 20 1.30 7.07 14.88
N GLY A 21 0.68 6.65 13.77
CA GLY A 21 0.98 5.38 13.10
C GLY A 21 0.72 4.18 14.01
N ALA A 22 1.48 3.11 13.84
CA ALA A 22 1.35 1.93 14.70
C ALA A 22 1.63 2.26 16.19
N ILE A 23 0.85 1.67 17.10
CA ILE A 23 1.05 1.78 18.56
C ILE A 23 1.38 0.40 19.12
N ALA A 24 2.57 0.24 19.70
CA ALA A 24 2.97 -1.03 20.32
C ALA A 24 4.05 -0.82 21.39
N GLY A 25 4.03 -1.65 22.45
CA GLY A 25 5.07 -1.65 23.48
C GLY A 25 5.26 -0.32 24.20
N GLY A 26 4.18 0.46 24.39
CA GLY A 26 4.23 1.75 25.08
C GLY A 26 4.84 2.90 24.26
N THR A 27 5.02 2.72 22.95
CA THR A 27 5.50 3.76 22.02
C THR A 27 4.63 3.81 20.77
N THR A 28 4.91 4.79 19.91
CA THR A 28 4.22 5.02 18.64
C THR A 28 5.22 5.04 17.51
N GLU A 29 4.80 4.65 16.30
CA GLU A 29 5.62 4.71 15.10
C GLU A 29 6.18 6.10 14.85
N ALA A 30 5.32 7.13 14.89
CA ALA A 30 5.72 8.53 14.72
C ALA A 30 6.92 8.88 15.61
N LYS A 31 6.80 8.64 16.92
CA LYS A 31 7.86 8.90 17.91
C LYS A 31 9.17 8.17 17.58
N GLU A 32 9.13 6.88 17.28
CA GLU A 32 10.35 6.12 17.00
C GLU A 32 11.01 6.52 15.68
N MET A 33 10.22 6.87 14.66
CA MET A 33 10.71 7.34 13.37
C MET A 33 11.31 8.74 13.46
N ILE A 34 10.70 9.67 14.21
CA ILE A 34 11.25 11.00 14.50
C ILE A 34 12.64 10.88 15.13
N LEU A 35 12.76 10.07 16.19
CA LEU A 35 14.04 9.84 16.88
C LEU A 35 15.11 9.21 15.97
N LEU A 36 14.72 8.31 15.07
CA LEU A 36 15.65 7.70 14.12
C LEU A 36 16.07 8.70 13.04
N ARG A 37 15.12 9.44 12.46
CA ARG A 37 15.34 10.44 11.42
C ARG A 37 16.31 11.53 11.89
N ASP A 38 16.18 11.99 13.13
CA ASP A 38 17.08 13.00 13.70
C ASP A 38 18.53 12.49 13.80
N LEU A 39 18.73 11.21 14.16
CA LEU A 39 20.06 10.60 14.15
C LEU A 39 20.59 10.41 12.73
N VAL A 40 19.75 10.01 11.77
CA VAL A 40 20.16 9.91 10.35
C VAL A 40 20.60 11.28 9.83
N VAL A 41 19.88 12.35 10.16
CA VAL A 41 20.23 13.73 9.79
C VAL A 41 21.61 14.11 10.34
N ILE A 42 21.89 13.77 11.60
CA ILE A 42 23.21 13.99 12.19
C ILE A 42 24.29 13.23 11.41
N GLU A 43 24.08 11.94 11.16
CA GLU A 43 25.05 11.09 10.43
C GLU A 43 25.25 11.55 8.97
N LEU A 44 24.23 12.08 8.29
CA LEU A 44 24.39 12.66 6.96
C LEU A 44 25.20 13.97 7.00
N ARG A 45 24.93 14.84 7.98
CA ARG A 45 25.66 16.11 8.14
C ARG A 45 27.13 15.91 8.48
N THR A 46 27.48 14.93 9.31
CA THR A 46 28.89 14.59 9.61
C THR A 46 29.66 14.12 8.38
N ARG A 47 28.96 13.68 7.33
CA ARG A 47 29.51 13.30 6.02
C ARG A 47 29.50 14.46 5.01
N ASN A 48 29.26 15.69 5.46
CA ASN A 48 29.15 16.90 4.63
C ASN A 48 28.06 16.80 3.53
N LEU A 49 27.00 16.04 3.78
CA LEU A 49 25.83 15.97 2.89
C LEU A 49 24.78 17.00 3.31
N GLU A 50 24.22 17.70 2.34
CA GLU A 50 23.11 18.63 2.58
C GLU A 50 21.80 17.84 2.75
N VAL A 51 21.16 18.02 3.91
CA VAL A 51 19.96 17.28 4.30
C VAL A 51 18.88 18.22 4.83
N LEU A 52 17.66 17.99 4.36
CA LEU A 52 16.45 18.66 4.83
C LEU A 52 15.56 17.64 5.55
N ALA A 53 15.40 17.84 6.85
CA ALA A 53 14.39 17.13 7.63
C ALA A 53 13.02 17.77 7.36
N VAL A 54 12.04 16.95 6.98
CA VAL A 54 10.64 17.40 6.82
C VAL A 54 10.04 17.66 8.22
N PRO A 55 9.26 18.75 8.41
CA PRO A 55 8.59 19.02 9.68
C PRO A 55 7.61 17.92 10.10
N ASP A 56 7.53 17.67 11.41
CA ASP A 56 6.79 16.54 12.00
C ASP A 56 5.28 16.74 12.06
N ASP A 57 4.81 17.97 11.97
CA ASP A 57 3.40 18.34 12.06
C ASP A 57 2.66 18.20 10.73
N LEU A 58 3.37 17.88 9.64
CA LEU A 58 2.81 17.74 8.30
C LEU A 58 2.12 16.38 8.12
N SER A 59 0.91 16.42 7.56
CA SER A 59 0.26 15.23 7.01
C SER A 59 1.10 14.60 5.89
N ALA A 60 0.83 13.36 5.51
CA ALA A 60 1.56 12.68 4.44
C ALA A 60 1.50 13.46 3.11
N ALA A 61 0.32 14.03 2.78
CA ALA A 61 0.15 14.87 1.60
C ALA A 61 0.92 16.21 1.72
N GLN A 62 0.95 16.81 2.92
CA GLN A 62 1.70 18.04 3.17
C GLN A 62 3.21 17.80 3.12
N THR A 63 3.70 16.65 3.62
CA THR A 63 5.10 16.21 3.50
C THR A 63 5.54 16.16 2.05
N ILE A 64 4.77 15.50 1.18
CA ILE A 64 5.07 15.43 -0.27
C ILE A 64 5.05 16.83 -0.90
N THR A 65 4.05 17.65 -0.56
CA THR A 65 3.94 19.04 -1.05
C THR A 65 5.16 19.87 -0.62
N TRP A 66 5.61 19.71 0.62
CA TRP A 66 6.75 20.42 1.18
C TRP A 66 8.06 20.06 0.48
N ILE A 67 8.28 18.77 0.20
CA ILE A 67 9.42 18.28 -0.58
C ILE A 67 9.36 18.84 -2.00
N ASN A 68 8.22 18.66 -2.68
CA ASN A 68 8.04 19.03 -4.09
C ASN A 68 8.22 20.53 -4.34
N ALA A 69 7.84 21.39 -3.38
CA ALA A 69 8.02 22.83 -3.48
C ALA A 69 9.48 23.29 -3.38
N ARG A 70 10.38 22.43 -2.91
CA ARG A 70 11.79 22.77 -2.63
C ARG A 70 12.76 22.01 -3.51
N ALA A 71 12.40 20.82 -3.95
CA ALA A 71 13.29 19.89 -4.64
C ALA A 71 13.71 20.35 -6.04
N ASN A 72 14.95 20.05 -6.41
CA ASN A 72 15.46 20.11 -7.79
C ASN A 72 15.76 18.68 -8.30
N SER A 73 16.06 18.53 -9.60
CA SER A 73 16.28 17.21 -10.21
C SER A 73 17.41 16.39 -9.60
N LYS A 74 18.42 17.00 -8.99
CA LYS A 74 19.53 16.25 -8.40
C LYS A 74 19.21 15.68 -7.02
N ASP A 75 18.14 16.16 -6.39
CA ASP A 75 17.77 15.78 -5.02
C ASP A 75 17.16 14.38 -4.95
N VAL A 76 17.20 13.76 -3.77
CA VAL A 76 16.54 12.49 -3.47
C VAL A 76 15.71 12.60 -2.19
N ALA A 77 14.67 11.77 -2.06
CA ALA A 77 13.77 11.76 -0.92
C ALA A 77 13.63 10.36 -0.32
N ILE A 78 13.58 10.28 1.01
CA ILE A 78 13.27 9.05 1.73
C ILE A 78 12.27 9.32 2.86
N GLU A 79 11.32 8.42 3.01
CA GLU A 79 10.44 8.34 4.18
C GLU A 79 10.79 7.08 4.96
N ILE A 80 11.04 7.21 6.26
CA ILE A 80 11.28 6.07 7.15
C ILE A 80 10.01 5.75 7.94
N GLN A 81 9.65 4.47 8.00
CA GLN A 81 8.46 3.98 8.70
C GLN A 81 8.76 2.67 9.43
N ALA A 82 7.90 2.28 10.38
CA ALA A 82 7.93 0.97 11.04
C ALA A 82 6.55 0.32 10.94
N ASN A 83 6.46 -0.82 10.27
CA ASN A 83 5.16 -1.45 10.03
C ASN A 83 4.60 -2.11 11.30
N ALA A 84 3.37 -2.58 11.23
CA ALA A 84 2.79 -3.44 12.24
C ALA A 84 2.08 -4.62 11.58
N ALA A 85 2.09 -5.74 12.28
CA ALA A 85 1.33 -6.92 11.93
C ALA A 85 0.55 -7.38 13.16
N SER A 86 -0.55 -8.09 12.94
CA SER A 86 -1.30 -8.76 14.01
C SER A 86 -0.38 -9.65 14.84
N SER A 87 0.47 -10.43 14.16
CA SER A 87 1.45 -11.30 14.80
C SER A 87 2.73 -10.56 15.22
N PRO A 88 3.12 -10.63 16.50
CA PRO A 88 4.35 -10.01 17.00
C PRO A 88 5.62 -10.73 16.53
N SER A 89 5.53 -11.91 15.92
CA SER A 89 6.69 -12.60 15.35
C SER A 89 7.05 -12.11 13.94
N VAL A 90 6.14 -11.38 13.28
CA VAL A 90 6.42 -10.80 11.96
C VAL A 90 7.41 -9.66 12.16
N ARG A 91 8.56 -9.79 11.51
CA ARG A 91 9.70 -8.89 11.69
C ARG A 91 10.56 -8.75 10.44
N GLY A 92 11.45 -7.78 10.44
CA GLY A 92 12.41 -7.50 9.37
C GLY A 92 12.17 -6.21 8.60
N GLY A 93 13.21 -5.75 7.90
CA GLY A 93 13.21 -4.52 7.12
C GLY A 93 12.97 -4.75 5.62
N SER A 94 12.33 -3.78 4.97
CA SER A 94 12.13 -3.75 3.51
C SER A 94 12.21 -2.32 3.00
N ALA A 95 12.50 -2.15 1.71
CA ALA A 95 12.39 -0.85 1.04
C ALA A 95 11.42 -0.93 -0.12
N PHE A 96 10.62 0.11 -0.29
CA PHE A 96 9.64 0.23 -1.34
C PHE A 96 10.06 1.29 -2.37
N TYR A 97 9.79 0.98 -3.63
CA TYR A 97 10.08 1.84 -4.76
C TYR A 97 8.89 1.90 -5.71
N ILE A 98 8.83 2.91 -6.57
CA ILE A 98 7.81 3.00 -7.60
C ILE A 98 7.85 1.77 -8.54
N ALA A 99 6.75 1.00 -8.60
CA ALA A 99 6.72 -0.25 -9.36
C ALA A 99 7.16 -0.07 -10.83
N LYS A 100 7.84 -1.10 -11.36
CA LYS A 100 8.35 -1.16 -12.74
C LYS A 100 9.39 -0.08 -13.06
N ASN A 101 10.19 0.30 -12.06
CA ASN A 101 11.34 1.17 -12.20
C ASN A 101 12.59 0.48 -11.67
N ASP A 102 13.36 -0.13 -12.57
CA ASP A 102 14.55 -0.91 -12.20
C ASP A 102 15.64 -0.06 -11.55
N GLN A 103 15.75 1.22 -11.94
CA GLN A 103 16.68 2.13 -11.31
C GLN A 103 16.30 2.41 -9.85
N ARG A 104 15.02 2.69 -9.56
CA ARG A 104 14.57 2.86 -8.16
C ARG A 104 14.66 1.58 -7.37
N LYS A 105 14.46 0.42 -7.99
CA LYS A 105 14.72 -0.89 -7.37
C LYS A 105 16.18 -0.98 -6.90
N GLN A 106 17.14 -0.69 -7.78
CA GLN A 106 18.57 -0.69 -7.43
C GLN A 106 18.89 0.31 -6.31
N ASN A 107 18.29 1.50 -6.33
CA ASN A 107 18.49 2.47 -5.26
C ASN A 107 17.90 2.00 -3.91
N ALA A 108 16.75 1.34 -3.93
CA ALA A 108 16.18 0.70 -2.76
C ALA A 108 17.10 -0.40 -2.21
N GLU A 109 17.75 -1.17 -3.09
CA GLU A 109 18.70 -2.23 -2.70
C GLU A 109 19.92 -1.64 -2.00
N ILE A 110 20.45 -0.51 -2.51
CA ILE A 110 21.56 0.22 -1.89
C ILE A 110 21.19 0.66 -0.47
N VAL A 111 20.04 1.31 -0.29
CA VAL A 111 19.62 1.83 1.02
C VAL A 111 19.32 0.70 2.01
N LEU A 112 18.57 -0.32 1.59
CA LEU A 112 18.24 -1.47 2.44
C LEU A 112 19.50 -2.25 2.85
N LYS A 113 20.44 -2.43 1.92
CA LYS A 113 21.73 -3.08 2.20
C LYS A 113 22.53 -2.31 3.26
N GLY A 114 22.60 -0.98 3.16
CA GLY A 114 23.28 -0.14 4.16
C GLY A 114 22.73 -0.36 5.57
N LEU A 115 21.40 -0.35 5.73
CA LEU A 115 20.74 -0.66 7.00
C LEU A 115 21.11 -2.07 7.50
N LEU A 116 20.94 -3.09 6.67
CA LEU A 116 21.12 -4.49 7.08
C LEU A 116 22.58 -4.86 7.36
N GLN A 117 23.55 -4.17 6.74
CA GLN A 117 24.97 -4.35 7.06
C GLN A 117 25.30 -3.89 8.48
N ARG A 118 24.66 -2.81 8.95
CA ARG A 118 24.82 -2.32 10.31
C ARG A 118 23.97 -3.08 11.31
N VAL A 119 22.82 -3.62 10.89
CA VAL A 119 21.88 -4.34 11.76
C VAL A 119 21.58 -5.75 11.20
N PRO A 120 22.55 -6.67 11.22
CA PRO A 120 22.39 -8.00 10.63
C PRO A 120 21.36 -8.88 11.34
N GLN A 121 20.94 -8.51 12.56
CA GLN A 121 19.90 -9.19 13.33
C GLN A 121 18.48 -8.88 12.82
N LEU A 122 18.32 -7.85 11.97
CA LEU A 122 17.05 -7.50 11.36
C LEU A 122 16.83 -8.38 10.11
N PRO A 123 15.78 -9.21 10.04
CA PRO A 123 15.58 -10.06 8.86
C PRO A 123 15.38 -9.25 7.57
N ASN A 124 15.97 -9.73 6.47
CA ASN A 124 15.83 -9.08 5.17
C ASN A 124 14.53 -9.51 4.50
N ARG A 125 13.58 -8.57 4.33
CA ARG A 125 12.31 -8.80 3.61
C ARG A 125 12.35 -8.34 2.15
N GLY A 126 13.52 -7.90 1.69
CA GLY A 126 13.79 -7.50 0.31
C GLY A 126 13.27 -6.12 -0.06
N VAL A 127 13.60 -5.73 -1.29
CA VAL A 127 13.03 -4.54 -1.93
C VAL A 127 11.77 -4.92 -2.68
N LYS A 128 10.75 -4.06 -2.63
CA LYS A 128 9.43 -4.35 -3.20
C LYS A 128 8.90 -3.18 -4.00
N PRO A 129 8.21 -3.42 -5.13
CA PRO A 129 7.44 -2.35 -5.75
C PRO A 129 6.37 -1.87 -4.76
N ASP A 130 6.04 -0.58 -4.79
CA ASP A 130 5.04 0.04 -3.93
C ASP A 130 3.64 -0.59 -4.06
N THR A 131 3.37 -1.23 -5.20
CA THR A 131 2.14 -2.00 -5.45
C THR A 131 2.02 -3.26 -4.60
N GLU A 132 3.12 -3.73 -4.01
CA GLU A 132 3.12 -4.82 -3.03
C GLU A 132 3.00 -4.33 -1.57
N SER A 133 2.95 -3.01 -1.35
CA SER A 133 2.59 -2.48 -0.03
C SER A 133 1.16 -2.86 0.33
N GLY A 134 0.81 -2.83 1.63
CA GLY A 134 -0.56 -3.04 2.06
C GLY A 134 -1.55 -2.07 1.42
N LEU A 135 -1.10 -0.86 1.08
CA LEU A 135 -1.90 0.18 0.43
C LEU A 135 -2.02 -0.02 -1.10
N GLY A 136 -1.29 -0.97 -1.69
CA GLY A 136 -1.24 -1.22 -3.14
C GLY A 136 -0.70 -0.07 -3.99
N SER A 137 -0.33 1.04 -3.36
CA SER A 137 0.23 2.23 -3.98
C SER A 137 0.75 3.13 -2.86
N LEU A 138 2.02 3.52 -2.90
CA LEU A 138 2.58 4.41 -1.88
C LEU A 138 2.65 5.83 -2.43
N GLN A 139 1.89 6.75 -1.84
CA GLN A 139 1.87 8.16 -2.26
C GLN A 139 3.27 8.78 -2.24
N PHE A 140 4.10 8.47 -1.23
CA PHE A 140 5.46 8.99 -1.16
C PHE A 140 6.31 8.58 -2.38
N CYS A 141 6.22 7.31 -2.81
CA CYS A 141 6.91 6.81 -4.00
C CYS A 141 6.32 7.38 -5.31
N ARG A 142 5.00 7.60 -5.34
CA ARG A 142 4.23 7.92 -6.55
C ARG A 142 4.01 9.39 -6.80
N GLN A 143 4.04 10.25 -5.78
CA GLN A 143 3.67 11.67 -5.89
C GLN A 143 4.87 12.59 -5.63
N THR A 144 5.90 12.11 -4.94
CA THR A 144 7.16 12.85 -4.84
C THR A 144 7.76 13.10 -6.22
N ALA A 145 8.25 14.32 -6.40
CA ALA A 145 8.72 14.87 -7.67
C ALA A 145 10.06 14.28 -8.12
N ILE A 146 10.88 13.91 -7.15
CA ILE A 146 12.26 13.45 -7.27
C ILE A 146 12.36 11.96 -6.99
N GLY A 147 13.56 11.38 -7.13
CA GLY A 147 13.79 9.98 -6.75
C GLY A 147 13.39 9.76 -5.29
N ALA A 148 12.37 8.93 -5.06
CA ALA A 148 11.78 8.72 -3.75
C ALA A 148 11.72 7.24 -3.40
N LEU A 149 12.05 6.93 -2.14
CA LEU A 149 11.95 5.60 -1.55
C LEU A 149 11.21 5.68 -0.23
N LEU A 150 10.50 4.61 0.11
CA LEU A 150 9.99 4.41 1.45
C LEU A 150 10.77 3.27 2.09
N LEU A 151 11.39 3.49 3.25
CA LEU A 151 12.15 2.48 3.98
C LEU A 151 11.38 2.06 5.22
N GLN A 152 10.94 0.80 5.21
CA GLN A 152 10.37 0.15 6.37
C GLN A 152 11.49 -0.46 7.21
N VAL A 153 11.81 0.14 8.35
CA VAL A 153 12.95 -0.24 9.19
C VAL A 153 12.67 -1.41 10.13
N GLY A 154 11.48 -2.00 10.09
CA GLY A 154 11.12 -3.15 10.92
C GLY A 154 9.61 -3.24 11.14
N PHE A 155 9.23 -4.04 12.12
CA PHE A 155 7.85 -4.11 12.63
C PHE A 155 7.81 -3.63 14.09
N LEU A 156 7.12 -2.52 14.37
CA LEU A 156 6.99 -1.98 15.72
C LEU A 156 6.20 -2.92 16.65
N SER A 157 5.29 -3.73 16.07
CA SER A 157 4.56 -4.77 16.78
C SER A 157 5.45 -5.93 17.25
N SER A 158 6.62 -6.15 16.61
CA SER A 158 7.59 -7.15 17.06
C SER A 158 8.43 -6.64 18.22
N PRO A 159 8.42 -7.31 19.39
CA PRO A 159 9.28 -6.95 20.51
C PRO A 159 10.76 -6.94 20.16
N GLU A 160 11.23 -7.85 19.31
CA GLU A 160 12.63 -7.98 18.91
C GLU A 160 13.07 -6.83 18.01
N ASP A 161 12.30 -6.51 16.96
CA ASP A 161 12.62 -5.38 16.08
C ASP A 161 12.53 -4.05 16.82
N ARG A 162 11.52 -3.88 17.69
CA ARG A 162 11.40 -2.70 18.55
C ARG A 162 12.60 -2.57 19.49
N ALA A 163 13.02 -3.66 20.12
CA ALA A 163 14.20 -3.66 20.99
C ALA A 163 15.47 -3.29 20.20
N LEU A 164 15.66 -3.81 18.99
CA LEU A 164 16.76 -3.41 18.11
C LEU A 164 16.70 -1.93 17.74
N LEU A 165 15.53 -1.43 17.32
CA LEU A 165 15.35 -0.02 16.95
C LEU A 165 15.65 0.91 18.12
N GLN A 166 15.23 0.56 19.34
CA GLN A 166 15.41 1.40 20.54
C GLN A 166 16.83 1.32 21.11
N SER A 167 17.42 0.13 21.18
CA SER A 167 18.75 -0.08 21.78
C SER A 167 19.91 0.20 20.82
N ARG A 168 19.68 0.06 19.51
CA ARG A 168 20.70 0.19 18.46
C ARG A 168 20.34 1.23 17.41
N ARG A 169 19.53 2.23 17.77
CA ARG A 169 19.07 3.30 16.86
C ARG A 169 20.21 3.98 16.09
N ARG A 170 21.37 4.14 16.72
CA ARG A 170 22.54 4.73 16.06
C ARG A 170 23.07 3.87 14.91
N ASP A 171 23.05 2.54 15.05
CA ASP A 171 23.48 1.64 13.97
C ASP A 171 22.50 1.67 12.78
N PHE A 172 21.19 1.75 13.07
CA PHE A 172 20.19 2.04 12.04
C PHE A 172 20.52 3.35 11.32
N ALA A 173 20.77 4.42 12.07
CA ALA A 173 21.04 5.73 11.51
C ALA A 173 22.28 5.75 10.62
N ILE A 174 23.37 5.12 11.07
CA ILE A 174 24.61 4.99 10.30
C ILE A 174 24.36 4.20 9.00
N GLY A 175 23.69 3.06 9.08
CA GLY A 175 23.44 2.21 7.91
C GLY A 175 22.55 2.89 6.87
N ILE A 176 21.52 3.60 7.32
CA ILE A 176 20.66 4.41 6.46
C ILE A 176 21.46 5.55 5.82
N ALA A 177 22.26 6.28 6.60
CA ALA A 177 23.08 7.38 6.10
C ALA A 177 24.11 6.91 5.06
N GLU A 178 24.74 5.75 5.24
CA GLU A 178 25.67 5.14 4.27
C GLU A 178 24.98 4.76 2.95
N GLY A 179 23.80 4.16 3.06
CA GLY A 179 22.96 3.84 1.90
C GLY A 179 22.52 5.08 1.13
N LEU A 180 22.05 6.11 1.84
CA LEU A 180 21.63 7.39 1.25
C LEU A 180 22.79 8.16 0.63
N ALA A 181 23.95 8.19 1.28
CA ALA A 181 25.17 8.79 0.74
C ALA A 181 25.52 8.15 -0.61
N THR A 182 25.52 6.83 -0.66
CA THR A 182 25.79 6.08 -1.90
C THR A 182 24.74 6.39 -2.97
N TRP A 183 23.45 6.34 -2.63
CA TRP A 183 22.37 6.63 -3.58
C TRP A 183 22.44 8.06 -4.12
N SER A 184 22.63 9.07 -3.27
CA SER A 184 22.71 10.48 -3.69
C SER A 184 23.88 10.79 -4.65
N GLN A 185 24.87 9.89 -4.69
CA GLN A 185 26.04 9.95 -5.55
C GLN A 185 25.92 9.10 -6.81
N THR A 186 25.00 8.13 -6.86
CA THR A 186 24.77 7.35 -8.08
C THR A 186 24.31 8.28 -9.20
N ASN A 187 25.05 8.27 -10.31
CA ASN A 187 24.61 8.94 -11.54
C ASN A 187 23.37 8.22 -12.04
N ASP A 188 22.19 8.74 -11.68
CA ASP A 188 20.97 8.46 -12.40
C ASP A 188 21.25 8.81 -13.87
N PRO A 189 21.23 7.85 -14.82
CA PRO A 189 21.66 8.09 -16.20
C PRO A 189 20.92 9.30 -16.73
N GLN A 190 21.66 10.42 -16.85
CA GLN A 190 21.16 11.79 -16.99
C GLN A 190 19.65 11.88 -16.74
N GLN A 191 19.23 12.05 -15.48
CA GLN A 191 17.92 12.64 -15.24
C GLN A 191 17.81 13.82 -16.20
N PRO A 192 16.85 13.81 -17.13
CA PRO A 192 16.78 14.83 -18.12
C PRO A 192 16.83 16.17 -17.43
N THR A 193 17.70 17.07 -17.89
CA THR A 193 17.44 18.47 -17.66
C THR A 193 16.04 18.77 -18.20
N SER A 194 15.42 19.86 -17.78
CA SER A 194 14.14 20.33 -18.31
C SER A 194 14.06 20.35 -19.85
N ASP A 195 15.18 20.16 -20.55
CA ASP A 195 15.34 20.24 -21.98
C ASP A 195 15.10 18.91 -22.73
N ASN A 196 15.13 17.73 -22.09
CA ASN A 196 15.03 16.46 -22.85
C ASN A 196 14.44 15.21 -22.16
N TYR A 197 13.17 15.21 -21.72
CA TYR A 197 12.53 14.02 -21.14
C TYR A 197 12.33 12.88 -22.16
N PRO A 198 12.61 11.59 -21.80
CA PRO A 198 12.34 10.43 -22.66
C PRO A 198 10.87 10.32 -23.00
N SER A 199 10.56 10.13 -24.29
CA SER A 199 9.21 9.84 -24.73
C SER A 199 8.72 8.47 -24.27
N ILE A 200 7.42 8.36 -24.03
CA ILE A 200 6.71 7.11 -23.76
C ILE A 200 5.50 6.97 -24.68
N ASN A 201 5.14 5.73 -24.99
CA ASN A 201 3.92 5.42 -25.71
C ASN A 201 2.71 5.54 -24.77
N ILE A 202 1.55 5.86 -25.33
CA ILE A 202 0.28 5.91 -24.59
C ILE A 202 -0.67 4.90 -25.24
N ASN A 203 -1.36 4.12 -24.41
CA ASN A 203 -2.43 3.23 -24.84
C ASN A 203 -3.68 3.54 -24.01
N ILE A 204 -4.83 3.67 -24.67
CA ILE A 204 -6.11 3.99 -24.03
C ILE A 204 -7.11 2.91 -24.42
N ASN A 205 -7.64 2.20 -23.41
CA ASN A 205 -8.64 1.15 -23.60
C ASN A 205 -8.22 0.10 -24.65
N GLY A 206 -6.92 -0.25 -24.68
CA GLY A 206 -6.36 -1.23 -25.61
C GLY A 206 -5.87 -0.66 -26.94
N GLN A 207 -6.17 0.60 -27.26
CA GLN A 207 -5.75 1.26 -28.51
C GLN A 207 -4.53 2.16 -28.32
N THR A 208 -3.58 2.12 -29.25
CA THR A 208 -2.42 3.03 -29.24
C THR A 208 -2.89 4.46 -29.50
N TYR A 209 -2.40 5.40 -28.70
CA TYR A 209 -2.62 6.83 -28.89
C TYR A 209 -1.47 7.45 -29.67
N SER A 210 -1.78 8.36 -30.58
CA SER A 210 -0.81 8.92 -31.53
C SER A 210 0.22 9.83 -30.87
N GLU A 211 -0.16 10.56 -29.82
CA GLU A 211 0.77 11.43 -29.11
C GLU A 211 1.55 10.67 -28.05
N GLN A 212 2.75 11.17 -27.75
CA GLN A 212 3.65 10.59 -26.76
C GLN A 212 3.53 11.31 -25.41
N GLY A 213 3.65 10.53 -24.35
CA GLY A 213 3.91 11.06 -23.01
C GLY A 213 5.40 11.29 -22.80
N VAL A 214 5.76 11.69 -21.58
CA VAL A 214 7.16 11.79 -21.15
C VAL A 214 7.39 11.04 -19.84
N LEU A 215 8.59 10.47 -19.67
CA LEU A 215 9.00 9.81 -18.43
C LEU A 215 9.85 10.76 -17.60
N ILE A 216 9.43 11.03 -16.36
CA ILE A 216 10.12 11.97 -15.47
C ILE A 216 10.25 11.34 -14.10
N ASN A 217 11.50 11.11 -13.69
CA ASN A 217 11.84 10.49 -12.41
C ASN A 217 11.07 9.18 -12.20
N GLY A 218 10.95 8.39 -13.28
CA GLY A 218 10.23 7.11 -13.26
C GLY A 218 8.71 7.19 -13.33
N ASN A 219 8.15 8.39 -13.41
CA ASN A 219 6.72 8.59 -13.50
C ASN A 219 6.32 8.89 -14.94
N ALA A 220 5.28 8.22 -15.41
CA ALA A 220 4.66 8.52 -16.70
C ALA A 220 3.86 9.83 -16.59
N TYR A 221 4.15 10.77 -17.48
CA TYR A 221 3.39 11.99 -17.68
C TYR A 221 2.72 11.95 -19.04
N ILE A 222 1.46 12.36 -19.11
CA ILE A 222 0.65 12.38 -20.31
C ILE A 222 0.20 13.81 -20.63
N PRO A 223 -0.02 14.15 -21.91
CA PRO A 223 -0.59 15.43 -22.30
C PRO A 223 -1.91 15.75 -21.58
N ILE A 224 -2.12 17.00 -21.17
CA ILE A 224 -3.29 17.40 -20.38
C ILE A 224 -4.61 17.29 -21.14
N ASP A 225 -4.60 17.47 -22.47
CA ASP A 225 -5.76 17.33 -23.34
C ASP A 225 -6.33 15.90 -23.31
N LEU A 226 -5.49 14.91 -22.99
CA LEU A 226 -5.92 13.53 -22.81
C LEU A 226 -6.85 13.37 -21.61
N VAL A 227 -6.70 14.21 -20.59
CA VAL A 227 -7.52 14.15 -19.37
C VAL A 227 -8.96 14.53 -19.66
N ASP A 228 -9.15 15.55 -20.50
CA ASP A 228 -10.47 15.97 -20.97
C ASP A 228 -11.14 14.84 -21.77
N ARG A 229 -10.38 14.13 -22.62
CA ARG A 229 -10.89 12.97 -23.37
C ARG A 229 -11.27 11.79 -22.47
N LEU A 230 -10.57 11.62 -21.34
CA LEU A 230 -10.91 10.62 -20.32
C LEU A 230 -12.10 11.04 -19.44
N ARG A 231 -12.66 12.24 -19.65
CA ARG A 231 -13.76 12.83 -18.86
C ARG A 231 -13.43 12.94 -17.37
N VAL A 232 -12.14 13.10 -17.05
CA VAL A 232 -11.70 13.27 -15.67
C VAL A 232 -11.84 14.73 -15.27
N ASN A 233 -12.56 14.99 -14.19
CA ASN A 233 -12.65 16.33 -13.63
C ASN A 233 -11.41 16.65 -12.79
N ILE A 234 -10.43 17.28 -13.43
CA ILE A 234 -9.17 17.70 -12.81
C ILE A 234 -9.33 18.69 -11.65
N SER A 235 -10.46 19.42 -11.55
CA SER A 235 -10.69 20.35 -10.45
C SER A 235 -10.91 19.63 -9.12
N LYS A 236 -11.23 18.33 -9.16
CA LYS A 236 -11.41 17.49 -7.97
C LYS A 236 -10.10 16.83 -7.50
N ILE A 237 -9.04 16.87 -8.31
CA ILE A 237 -7.75 16.27 -7.97
C ILE A 237 -6.93 17.30 -7.20
N THR A 238 -6.92 17.16 -5.87
CA THR A 238 -6.03 17.92 -5.00
C THR A 238 -4.57 17.59 -5.33
N ASN A 239 -3.75 18.62 -5.51
CA ASN A 239 -2.32 18.52 -5.83
C ASN A 239 -1.96 17.94 -7.21
N LEU A 240 -2.85 18.05 -8.22
CA LEU A 240 -2.53 17.67 -9.59
C LEU A 240 -1.29 18.44 -10.10
N ARG A 241 -0.21 17.73 -10.38
CA ARG A 241 1.05 18.32 -10.81
C ARG A 241 1.03 18.54 -12.31
N ARG A 242 1.19 19.80 -12.69
CA ARG A 242 1.37 20.21 -14.09
C ARG A 242 2.82 20.59 -14.32
N ILE A 243 3.35 20.17 -15.45
CA ILE A 243 4.63 20.62 -15.97
C ILE A 243 4.43 21.10 -17.39
N THR A 244 5.17 22.13 -17.79
CA THR A 244 5.21 22.54 -19.20
C THR A 244 6.53 22.09 -19.78
N TYR A 245 6.48 21.32 -20.85
CA TYR A 245 7.66 20.83 -21.55
C TYR A 245 7.42 20.95 -23.06
N ARG A 246 8.35 21.62 -23.77
CA ARG A 246 8.22 21.91 -25.21
C ARG A 246 6.85 22.49 -25.59
N GLN A 247 6.37 23.46 -24.81
CA GLN A 247 5.07 24.13 -24.96
C GLN A 247 3.83 23.23 -24.81
N ILE A 248 4.00 21.97 -24.37
CA ILE A 248 2.90 21.07 -24.02
C ILE A 248 2.81 20.97 -22.51
N VAL A 249 1.58 21.07 -21.98
CA VAL A 249 1.32 20.84 -20.56
C VAL A 249 1.09 19.36 -20.34
N TYR A 250 1.90 18.76 -19.47
CA TYR A 250 1.76 17.37 -19.06
C TYR A 250 1.32 17.26 -17.61
N ILE A 251 0.60 16.18 -17.30
CA ILE A 251 0.22 15.79 -15.96
C ILE A 251 0.71 14.38 -15.64
N LYS A 252 0.89 14.08 -14.36
CA LYS A 252 1.36 12.76 -13.93
C LYS A 252 0.23 11.74 -14.05
N ALA A 253 0.40 10.69 -14.86
CA ALA A 253 -0.68 9.75 -15.15
C ALA A 253 -1.23 9.05 -13.90
N VAL A 254 -0.37 8.74 -12.91
CA VAL A 254 -0.81 8.07 -11.66
C VAL A 254 -1.75 8.92 -10.81
N GLU A 255 -1.73 10.25 -10.95
CA GLU A 255 -2.65 11.15 -10.24
C GLU A 255 -4.09 11.01 -10.75
N LEU A 256 -4.31 10.36 -11.90
CA LEU A 256 -5.65 10.04 -12.41
C LEU A 256 -6.26 8.78 -11.78
N ARG A 257 -5.49 8.02 -10.99
CA ARG A 257 -5.94 6.74 -10.40
C ARG A 257 -7.16 6.92 -9.47
N ASP A 258 -7.30 8.10 -8.87
CA ASP A 258 -8.43 8.42 -8.00
C ASP A 258 -9.66 8.92 -8.78
N SER A 259 -9.51 9.11 -10.10
CA SER A 259 -10.56 9.56 -11.01
C SER A 259 -11.11 8.43 -11.89
N HIS A 260 -11.10 7.19 -11.37
CA HIS A 260 -11.63 6.00 -12.05
C HIS A 260 -10.90 5.64 -13.36
N VAL A 261 -9.64 6.04 -13.49
CA VAL A 261 -8.77 5.61 -14.58
C VAL A 261 -7.75 4.63 -14.03
N SER A 262 -7.73 3.40 -14.55
CA SER A 262 -6.68 2.46 -14.22
C SER A 262 -5.42 2.79 -14.98
N ILE A 263 -4.29 2.77 -14.26
CA ILE A 263 -2.98 3.16 -14.77
C ILE A 263 -2.03 1.99 -14.62
N ASN A 264 -1.58 1.45 -15.75
CA ASN A 264 -0.58 0.40 -15.81
C ASN A 264 0.61 0.84 -16.68
N TRP A 265 1.78 0.29 -16.41
CA TRP A 265 3.01 0.58 -17.16
C TRP A 265 3.55 -0.68 -17.82
N ASP A 266 3.88 -0.61 -19.09
CA ASP A 266 4.51 -1.69 -19.85
C ASP A 266 5.97 -1.31 -20.09
N SER A 267 6.88 -1.93 -19.33
CA SER A 267 8.31 -1.59 -19.38
C SER A 267 8.98 -2.02 -20.68
N ALA A 268 8.54 -3.14 -21.27
CA ALA A 268 9.12 -3.67 -22.51
C ALA A 268 8.90 -2.70 -23.69
N THR A 269 7.73 -2.04 -23.72
CA THR A 269 7.35 -1.12 -24.80
C THR A 269 7.40 0.36 -24.39
N ARG A 270 7.78 0.67 -23.15
CA ARG A 270 7.68 2.01 -22.54
C ARG A 270 6.30 2.64 -22.75
N THR A 271 5.24 1.87 -22.45
CA THR A 271 3.86 2.30 -22.69
C THR A 271 3.11 2.52 -21.38
N VAL A 272 2.51 3.69 -21.20
CA VAL A 272 1.48 3.87 -20.17
C VAL A 272 0.13 3.42 -20.73
N LYS A 273 -0.50 2.45 -20.07
CA LYS A 273 -1.83 1.92 -20.39
C LYS A 273 -2.85 2.56 -19.46
N LEU A 274 -3.79 3.29 -20.05
CA LEU A 274 -4.88 3.99 -19.40
C LEU A 274 -6.17 3.23 -19.72
N ARG A 275 -6.96 2.89 -18.70
CA ARG A 275 -8.30 2.34 -18.90
C ARG A 275 -9.34 3.21 -18.22
N SER A 276 -10.25 3.78 -19.00
CA SER A 276 -11.38 4.59 -18.54
C SER A 276 -12.73 3.91 -18.71
N ILE A 277 -12.80 2.80 -19.46
CA ILE A 277 -13.99 1.94 -19.55
C ILE A 277 -13.87 0.81 -18.52
N SER A 278 -14.36 1.06 -17.31
CA SER A 278 -14.47 0.02 -16.28
C SER A 278 -15.73 -0.82 -16.53
N ALA A 279 -15.61 -2.15 -16.42
CA ALA A 279 -16.77 -3.04 -16.44
C ALA A 279 -17.58 -3.00 -15.13
N VAL A 280 -17.04 -2.32 -14.11
CA VAL A 280 -17.61 -2.24 -12.76
C VAL A 280 -17.84 -0.77 -12.40
N CYS A 281 -19.01 -0.46 -11.84
CA CYS A 281 -19.29 0.88 -11.32
C CYS A 281 -18.44 1.13 -10.05
N PRO A 282 -17.60 2.18 -10.01
CA PRO A 282 -16.67 2.39 -8.90
C PRO A 282 -17.35 2.48 -7.51
N GLY A 283 -18.51 3.12 -7.43
CA GLY A 283 -19.28 3.23 -6.19
C GLY A 283 -19.84 1.89 -5.67
N GLN A 284 -19.90 0.84 -6.51
CA GLN A 284 -20.31 -0.50 -6.09
C GLN A 284 -19.13 -1.33 -5.53
N ILE A 285 -17.88 -0.96 -5.84
CA ILE A 285 -16.68 -1.67 -5.38
C ILE A 285 -16.49 -1.52 -3.85
N GLU A 286 -17.05 -0.46 -3.28
CA GLU A 286 -16.88 -0.12 -1.87
C GLU A 286 -18.06 -0.54 -0.99
N GLN A 287 -19.18 -1.00 -1.55
CA GLN A 287 -20.37 -1.39 -0.80
C GLN A 287 -20.29 -2.86 -0.39
N ILE A 288 -20.42 -3.15 0.90
CA ILE A 288 -20.34 -4.52 1.41
C ILE A 288 -21.58 -5.33 1.01
N ILE A 289 -22.76 -4.70 1.02
CA ILE A 289 -24.02 -5.27 0.52
C ILE A 289 -24.13 -4.99 -0.98
N SER A 290 -23.53 -5.87 -1.79
CA SER A 290 -23.60 -5.85 -3.25
C SER A 290 -23.17 -7.21 -3.81
N ASN A 291 -23.19 -7.38 -5.13
CA ASN A 291 -22.61 -8.54 -5.79
C ASN A 291 -21.14 -8.29 -6.16
N GLY A 292 -20.30 -9.32 -6.04
CA GLY A 292 -18.98 -9.30 -6.64
C GLY A 292 -19.02 -9.55 -8.15
N ASN A 293 -17.95 -9.15 -8.85
CA ASN A 293 -17.83 -9.15 -10.30
C ASN A 293 -16.91 -10.27 -10.82
N THR A 294 -16.01 -10.81 -9.98
CA THR A 294 -15.04 -11.81 -10.45
C THR A 294 -15.59 -13.23 -10.43
N SER A 295 -15.16 -14.06 -11.39
CA SER A 295 -15.46 -15.50 -11.43
C SER A 295 -14.63 -16.29 -10.43
N GLU A 296 -15.05 -17.53 -10.13
CA GLU A 296 -14.30 -18.46 -9.29
C GLU A 296 -12.86 -18.66 -9.80
N VAL A 297 -12.68 -18.82 -11.12
CA VAL A 297 -11.37 -19.00 -11.75
C VAL A 297 -10.50 -17.77 -11.58
N GLN A 298 -11.06 -16.56 -11.68
CA GLN A 298 -10.31 -15.31 -11.47
C GLN A 298 -9.82 -15.20 -10.01
N LEU A 299 -10.67 -15.54 -9.03
CA LEU A 299 -10.27 -15.57 -7.61
C LEU A 299 -9.16 -16.61 -7.35
N GLN A 300 -9.28 -17.82 -7.92
CA GLN A 300 -8.26 -18.87 -7.79
C GLN A 300 -6.93 -18.45 -8.42
N LEU A 301 -6.94 -17.88 -9.62
CA LEU A 301 -5.71 -17.39 -10.28
C LEU A 301 -5.06 -16.26 -9.48
N PHE A 302 -5.86 -15.31 -8.97
CA PHE A 302 -5.36 -14.23 -8.13
C PHE A 302 -4.67 -14.77 -6.86
N LEU A 303 -5.31 -15.72 -6.18
CA LEU A 303 -4.75 -16.36 -5.00
C LEU A 303 -3.47 -17.15 -5.33
N LYS A 304 -3.47 -17.94 -6.40
CA LYS A 304 -2.29 -18.70 -6.87
C LYS A 304 -1.09 -17.79 -7.17
N ASN A 305 -1.32 -16.69 -7.89
CA ASN A 305 -0.26 -15.75 -8.26
C ASN A 305 0.35 -15.04 -7.05
N ASN A 306 -0.40 -14.94 -5.95
CA ASN A 306 0.09 -14.34 -4.71
C ASN A 306 0.59 -15.38 -3.70
N ASN A 307 0.15 -16.63 -3.75
CA ASN A 307 0.59 -17.76 -2.93
C ASN A 307 0.31 -19.08 -3.67
N GLU A 308 1.32 -19.68 -4.27
CA GLU A 308 1.14 -20.89 -5.08
C GLU A 308 0.61 -22.09 -4.26
N ASN A 309 1.00 -22.18 -2.98
CA ASN A 309 0.58 -23.27 -2.08
C ASN A 309 -0.88 -23.15 -1.61
N ALA A 310 -1.48 -21.97 -1.72
CA ALA A 310 -2.83 -21.70 -1.23
C ALA A 310 -3.89 -22.59 -1.90
N ILE A 311 -3.76 -22.82 -3.21
CA ILE A 311 -4.73 -23.62 -3.97
C ILE A 311 -4.66 -25.10 -3.60
N THR A 312 -3.48 -25.60 -3.24
CA THR A 312 -3.31 -26.97 -2.75
C THR A 312 -3.94 -27.14 -1.37
N GLN A 313 -3.79 -26.15 -0.50
CA GLN A 313 -4.28 -26.22 0.88
C GLN A 313 -5.77 -25.95 1.01
N PHE A 314 -6.32 -25.04 0.20
CA PHE A 314 -7.72 -24.61 0.23
C PHE A 314 -8.31 -24.52 -1.20
N PRO A 315 -8.45 -25.64 -1.92
CA PRO A 315 -8.82 -25.66 -3.34
C PRO A 315 -10.20 -25.03 -3.61
N ASP A 316 -11.16 -25.24 -2.71
CA ASP A 316 -12.55 -24.82 -2.89
C ASP A 316 -12.83 -23.40 -2.39
N LEU A 317 -11.84 -22.68 -1.82
CA LEU A 317 -12.14 -21.47 -1.05
C LEU A 317 -12.81 -20.36 -1.88
N ALA A 318 -12.38 -20.17 -3.13
CA ALA A 318 -13.01 -19.22 -4.05
C ALA A 318 -14.50 -19.53 -4.29
N LYS A 319 -14.83 -20.81 -4.46
CA LYS A 319 -16.21 -21.31 -4.59
C LYS A 319 -17.01 -21.04 -3.32
N LEU A 320 -16.44 -21.39 -2.16
CA LEU A 320 -17.08 -21.21 -0.86
C LEU A 320 -17.46 -19.74 -0.60
N TYR A 321 -16.55 -18.80 -0.87
CA TYR A 321 -16.82 -17.36 -0.72
C TYR A 321 -17.95 -16.90 -1.63
N ARG A 322 -17.94 -17.29 -2.90
CA ARG A 322 -19.02 -16.94 -3.84
C ARG A 322 -20.36 -17.45 -3.36
N GLU A 323 -20.45 -18.72 -2.96
CA GLU A 323 -21.72 -19.34 -2.55
C GLU A 323 -22.26 -18.75 -1.24
N GLU A 324 -21.46 -18.70 -0.17
CA GLU A 324 -21.91 -18.20 1.14
C GLU A 324 -22.23 -16.69 1.08
N ALA A 325 -21.44 -15.90 0.36
CA ALA A 325 -21.68 -14.46 0.23
C ALA A 325 -22.94 -14.17 -0.61
N THR A 326 -23.18 -14.92 -1.70
CA THR A 326 -24.40 -14.79 -2.51
C THR A 326 -25.65 -15.05 -1.68
N ILE A 327 -25.63 -16.05 -0.79
CA ILE A 327 -26.78 -16.38 0.08
C ILE A 327 -27.10 -15.22 1.03
N GLU A 328 -26.08 -14.57 1.59
CA GLU A 328 -26.27 -13.51 2.58
C GLU A 328 -26.37 -12.09 1.99
N GLY A 329 -26.18 -11.95 0.67
CA GLY A 329 -26.19 -10.66 -0.03
C GLY A 329 -24.91 -9.84 0.16
N ILE A 330 -23.78 -10.51 0.43
CA ILE A 330 -22.47 -9.90 0.66
C ILE A 330 -21.63 -9.99 -0.60
N ASN A 331 -20.84 -8.95 -0.85
CA ASN A 331 -19.93 -8.93 -1.99
C ASN A 331 -18.76 -9.90 -1.77
N HIS A 332 -18.73 -10.98 -2.56
CA HIS A 332 -17.69 -12.01 -2.44
C HIS A 332 -16.28 -11.51 -2.77
N ASP A 333 -16.12 -10.48 -3.62
CA ASP A 333 -14.79 -9.93 -3.93
C ASP A 333 -14.22 -9.17 -2.73
N ILE A 334 -15.07 -8.45 -1.99
CA ILE A 334 -14.70 -7.76 -0.75
C ILE A 334 -14.28 -8.78 0.31
N ALA A 335 -15.16 -9.77 0.58
CA ALA A 335 -14.90 -10.78 1.60
C ALA A 335 -13.64 -11.60 1.28
N PHE A 336 -13.43 -11.96 0.01
CA PHE A 336 -12.24 -12.68 -0.42
C PHE A 336 -10.97 -11.82 -0.30
N SER A 337 -11.04 -10.53 -0.67
CA SER A 337 -9.91 -9.60 -0.54
C SER A 337 -9.54 -9.33 0.92
N GLN A 338 -10.54 -9.19 1.79
CA GLN A 338 -10.35 -9.08 3.23
C GLN A 338 -9.70 -10.35 3.79
N MET A 339 -10.12 -11.54 3.35
CA MET A 339 -9.44 -12.78 3.72
C MET A 339 -7.97 -12.81 3.30
N CYS A 340 -7.65 -12.34 2.09
CA CYS A 340 -6.27 -12.23 1.65
C CYS A 340 -5.45 -11.29 2.54
N LEU A 341 -6.04 -10.19 3.02
CA LEU A 341 -5.41 -9.29 3.98
C LEU A 341 -5.15 -9.97 5.33
N GLU A 342 -6.19 -10.55 5.92
CA GLU A 342 -6.16 -11.16 7.26
C GLU A 342 -5.20 -12.35 7.36
N THR A 343 -5.13 -13.16 6.31
CA THR A 343 -4.34 -14.40 6.29
C THR A 343 -2.99 -14.25 5.60
N GLY A 344 -2.67 -13.07 5.05
CA GLY A 344 -1.49 -12.88 4.21
C GLY A 344 -1.52 -13.77 2.95
N PHE A 345 -2.68 -13.86 2.30
CA PHE A 345 -2.99 -14.76 1.19
C PHE A 345 -2.86 -16.24 1.57
N LEU A 346 -3.48 -16.66 2.69
CA LEU A 346 -3.44 -18.02 3.23
C LEU A 346 -2.05 -18.53 3.58
N ARG A 347 -1.10 -17.63 3.84
CA ARG A 347 0.17 -18.01 4.47
C ARG A 347 0.02 -18.23 5.96
N PHE A 348 -0.95 -17.52 6.54
CA PHE A 348 -1.23 -17.46 7.97
C PHE A 348 -0.05 -16.88 8.77
N GLY A 349 -0.35 -16.35 9.95
CA GLY A 349 0.65 -15.88 10.91
C GLY A 349 0.87 -16.91 12.00
N THR A 350 1.38 -16.46 13.15
CA THR A 350 1.42 -17.30 14.37
C THR A 350 0.07 -17.40 15.07
N ASP A 351 -0.77 -16.37 14.96
CA ASP A 351 -1.93 -16.19 15.82
C ASP A 351 -3.16 -16.96 15.31
N ILE A 352 -3.20 -17.18 13.99
CA ILE A 352 -4.25 -17.93 13.32
C ILE A 352 -3.57 -19.08 12.59
N LYS A 353 -3.91 -20.31 12.96
CA LYS A 353 -3.43 -21.52 12.31
C LYS A 353 -4.38 -21.90 11.16
N PRO A 354 -3.87 -22.46 10.05
CA PRO A 354 -4.72 -22.88 8.94
C PRO A 354 -5.86 -23.83 9.35
N GLN A 355 -5.62 -24.70 10.33
CA GLN A 355 -6.59 -25.68 10.84
C GLN A 355 -7.79 -25.04 11.54
N GLN A 356 -7.68 -23.78 11.97
CA GLN A 356 -8.80 -23.06 12.60
C GLN A 356 -9.87 -22.63 11.60
N ASN A 357 -9.58 -22.66 10.28
CA ASN A 357 -10.49 -22.15 9.25
C ASN A 357 -10.97 -20.71 9.53
N ASN A 358 -10.19 -19.92 10.27
CA ASN A 358 -10.54 -18.55 10.63
C ASN A 358 -9.94 -17.58 9.62
N PHE A 359 -10.68 -17.35 8.54
CA PHE A 359 -10.19 -16.57 7.40
C PHE A 359 -10.34 -15.05 7.58
N ALA A 360 -10.89 -14.59 8.70
CA ALA A 360 -11.26 -13.20 8.91
C ALA A 360 -10.71 -12.60 10.21
N GLY A 361 -9.81 -13.31 10.89
CA GLY A 361 -9.23 -12.85 12.14
C GLY A 361 -10.22 -12.72 13.29
N LEU A 362 -11.32 -13.48 13.28
CA LEU A 362 -12.36 -13.36 14.30
C LEU A 362 -11.82 -13.81 15.67
N GLY A 363 -11.97 -12.97 16.69
CA GLY A 363 -11.60 -13.33 18.06
C GLY A 363 -12.51 -14.41 18.65
N ALA A 364 -12.03 -15.16 19.64
CA ALA A 364 -12.88 -16.05 20.42
C ALA A 364 -13.90 -15.29 21.30
N VAL A 365 -14.94 -15.99 21.75
CA VAL A 365 -15.87 -15.48 22.76
C VAL A 365 -15.09 -15.23 24.06
N GLY A 366 -15.18 -14.02 24.63
CA GLY A 366 -14.49 -13.66 25.88
C GLY A 366 -13.12 -12.99 25.72
N GLY A 367 -12.63 -12.78 24.49
CA GLY A 367 -11.41 -11.99 24.24
C GLY A 367 -10.10 -12.70 24.62
N GLY A 368 -10.10 -14.03 24.65
CA GLY A 368 -8.89 -14.83 24.86
C GLY A 368 -7.86 -14.61 23.74
N ALA A 369 -6.61 -14.96 24.01
CA ALA A 369 -5.49 -14.80 23.07
C ALA A 369 -5.62 -15.66 21.80
N GLU A 370 -6.41 -16.74 21.85
CA GLU A 370 -6.66 -17.60 20.69
C GLU A 370 -7.86 -17.08 19.88
N GLY A 371 -7.71 -17.02 18.55
CA GLY A 371 -8.81 -16.71 17.64
C GLY A 371 -9.91 -17.78 17.62
N ALA A 372 -11.08 -17.43 17.08
CA ALA A 372 -12.15 -18.40 16.83
C ALA A 372 -11.66 -19.55 15.92
N SER A 373 -12.25 -20.73 16.08
CA SER A 373 -11.93 -21.91 15.27
C SER A 373 -13.22 -22.54 14.76
N PHE A 374 -13.21 -22.98 13.50
CA PHE A 374 -14.37 -23.50 12.81
C PHE A 374 -14.12 -24.92 12.30
N PRO A 375 -15.12 -25.81 12.36
CA PRO A 375 -14.97 -27.23 12.05
C PRO A 375 -14.68 -27.52 10.58
N SER A 376 -14.95 -26.57 9.68
CA SER A 376 -14.63 -26.69 8.26
C SER A 376 -14.42 -25.34 7.62
N ALA A 377 -13.76 -25.32 6.47
CA ALA A 377 -13.56 -24.12 5.68
C ALA A 377 -14.89 -23.41 5.35
N ARG A 378 -15.95 -24.17 5.04
CA ARG A 378 -17.28 -23.60 4.78
C ARG A 378 -17.84 -22.86 5.98
N ILE A 379 -17.75 -23.43 7.17
CA ILE A 379 -18.26 -22.77 8.39
C ILE A 379 -17.42 -21.53 8.71
N GLY A 380 -16.10 -21.58 8.51
CA GLY A 380 -15.24 -20.42 8.64
C GLY A 380 -15.57 -19.28 7.67
N VAL A 381 -15.80 -19.60 6.40
CA VAL A 381 -16.27 -18.63 5.40
C VAL A 381 -17.64 -18.07 5.79
N ARG A 382 -18.59 -18.92 6.20
CA ARG A 382 -19.91 -18.46 6.66
C ARG A 382 -19.80 -17.49 7.82
N ALA A 383 -18.99 -17.79 8.83
CA ALA A 383 -18.78 -16.90 9.97
C ALA A 383 -18.21 -15.54 9.53
N HIS A 384 -17.26 -15.53 8.59
CA HIS A 384 -16.75 -14.29 8.00
C HIS A 384 -17.88 -13.49 7.32
N ILE A 385 -18.65 -14.12 6.44
CA ILE A 385 -19.76 -13.47 5.72
C ILE A 385 -20.81 -12.92 6.69
N GLN A 386 -21.15 -13.66 7.74
CA GLN A 386 -22.05 -13.21 8.79
C GLN A 386 -21.48 -12.01 9.54
N HIS A 387 -20.18 -12.01 9.86
CA HIS A 387 -19.56 -10.87 10.53
C HIS A 387 -19.61 -9.61 9.65
N LEU A 388 -19.31 -9.72 8.35
CA LEU A 388 -19.47 -8.61 7.40
C LEU A 388 -20.91 -8.11 7.32
N LYS A 389 -21.89 -9.02 7.28
CA LYS A 389 -23.32 -8.66 7.31
C LYS A 389 -23.72 -7.98 8.62
N ALA A 390 -23.07 -8.35 9.74
CA ALA A 390 -23.27 -7.70 11.01
C ALA A 390 -22.92 -6.22 10.92
N TYR A 391 -21.74 -5.90 10.37
CA TYR A 391 -21.30 -4.52 10.15
C TYR A 391 -22.15 -3.76 9.14
N ALA A 392 -22.53 -4.39 8.03
CA ALA A 392 -23.06 -3.67 6.87
C ALA A 392 -24.59 -3.56 6.79
N SER A 393 -25.33 -4.40 7.50
CA SER A 393 -26.79 -4.47 7.34
C SER A 393 -27.52 -4.66 8.68
N LEU A 394 -28.79 -4.26 8.71
CA LEU A 394 -29.75 -4.57 9.77
C LEU A 394 -30.58 -5.83 9.46
N GLU A 395 -30.49 -6.36 8.24
CA GLU A 395 -31.27 -7.52 7.82
C GLU A 395 -30.90 -8.80 8.60
N PRO A 396 -31.86 -9.71 8.84
CA PRO A 396 -31.58 -10.98 9.48
C PRO A 396 -30.62 -11.84 8.64
N LEU A 397 -29.96 -12.80 9.30
CA LEU A 397 -29.19 -13.83 8.60
C LEU A 397 -30.13 -14.77 7.83
N VAL A 398 -29.68 -15.22 6.66
CA VAL A 398 -30.39 -16.24 5.88
C VAL A 398 -30.01 -17.64 6.38
N GLN A 399 -28.73 -17.84 6.73
CA GLN A 399 -28.20 -19.09 7.28
C GLN A 399 -28.13 -19.07 8.82
N PRO A 400 -28.07 -20.24 9.48
CA PRO A 400 -27.87 -20.32 10.92
C PRO A 400 -26.61 -19.57 11.39
N GLU A 401 -26.73 -18.84 12.49
CA GLU A 401 -25.63 -18.09 13.13
C GLU A 401 -24.50 -19.03 13.55
N VAL A 402 -23.32 -18.82 12.97
CA VAL A 402 -22.07 -19.54 13.30
C VAL A 402 -20.93 -18.59 13.67
N ASP A 403 -21.07 -17.28 13.39
CA ASP A 403 -20.16 -16.27 13.88
C ASP A 403 -20.32 -16.08 15.40
N PRO A 404 -19.31 -16.45 16.21
CA PRO A 404 -19.39 -16.35 17.67
C PRO A 404 -19.50 -14.90 18.17
N ARG A 405 -19.20 -13.92 17.31
CA ARG A 405 -19.19 -12.50 17.66
C ARG A 405 -20.31 -11.70 17.04
N PHE A 406 -21.21 -12.34 16.31
CA PHE A 406 -22.26 -11.67 15.55
C PHE A 406 -23.08 -10.69 16.40
N ARG A 407 -23.41 -11.09 17.62
CA ARG A 407 -24.24 -10.32 18.58
C ARG A 407 -23.50 -9.18 19.27
N PHE A 408 -22.16 -9.15 19.22
CA PHE A 408 -21.37 -8.09 19.84
C PHE A 408 -21.11 -6.92 18.88
N VAL A 409 -21.43 -7.07 17.60
CA VAL A 409 -21.32 -6.00 16.61
C VAL A 409 -22.58 -5.14 16.66
N THR A 410 -22.41 -3.82 16.76
CA THR A 410 -23.53 -2.88 16.51
C THR A 410 -23.91 -3.00 15.04
N ARG A 411 -25.11 -3.52 14.78
CA ARG A 411 -25.56 -3.85 13.43
C ARG A 411 -25.65 -2.62 12.52
N GLY A 412 -25.21 -2.74 11.26
CA GLY A 412 -25.34 -1.68 10.25
C GLY A 412 -24.43 -0.46 10.45
N VAL A 413 -23.38 -0.58 11.28
CA VAL A 413 -22.48 0.52 11.64
C VAL A 413 -21.45 0.87 10.55
N ALA A 414 -21.24 0.00 9.56
CA ALA A 414 -20.29 0.19 8.47
C ALA A 414 -20.81 -0.47 7.18
N SER A 415 -21.52 0.29 6.35
CA SER A 415 -22.09 -0.17 5.09
C SER A 415 -21.06 -0.26 3.95
N SER A 416 -19.96 0.50 4.05
CA SER A 416 -18.85 0.46 3.08
C SER A 416 -17.54 -0.07 3.68
N VAL A 417 -16.66 -0.59 2.82
CA VAL A 417 -15.35 -1.15 3.19
C VAL A 417 -14.50 -0.13 3.97
N ASN A 418 -14.52 1.14 3.56
CA ASN A 418 -13.76 2.21 4.21
C ASN A 418 -14.22 2.47 5.65
N GLN A 419 -15.48 2.17 5.99
CA GLN A 419 -16.00 2.33 7.35
C GLN A 419 -15.57 1.19 8.30
N LEU A 420 -14.93 0.13 7.79
CA LEU A 420 -14.35 -0.93 8.62
C LEU A 420 -13.08 -0.47 9.35
N SER A 421 -12.38 0.55 8.84
CA SER A 421 -11.23 1.17 9.50
C SER A 421 -11.57 1.69 10.89
N GLY A 422 -10.74 1.34 11.88
CA GLY A 422 -10.98 1.68 13.29
C GLY A 422 -12.17 0.95 13.95
N ARG A 423 -12.90 0.08 13.23
CA ARG A 423 -14.07 -0.66 13.76
C ARG A 423 -13.86 -2.16 13.75
N TRP A 424 -13.54 -2.72 12.58
CA TRP A 424 -13.15 -4.12 12.45
C TRP A 424 -11.71 -4.33 12.95
N SER A 425 -10.83 -3.43 12.54
CA SER A 425 -9.42 -3.38 12.94
C SER A 425 -9.11 -2.01 13.53
N ALA A 426 -8.19 -1.93 14.48
CA ALA A 426 -7.70 -0.65 15.02
C ALA A 426 -6.91 0.16 13.97
N ASP A 427 -6.51 -0.48 12.88
CA ASP A 427 -5.84 0.12 11.73
C ASP A 427 -6.77 1.10 11.00
N LEU A 428 -6.37 2.37 10.92
CA LEU A 428 -7.14 3.42 10.25
C LEU A 428 -7.08 3.29 8.72
N ASP A 429 -6.08 2.59 8.19
CA ASP A 429 -5.94 2.32 6.75
C ASP A 429 -6.59 0.99 6.34
N TYR A 430 -7.25 0.27 7.25
CA TYR A 430 -7.76 -1.07 7.00
C TYR A 430 -8.64 -1.17 5.74
N GLY A 431 -9.63 -0.28 5.60
CA GLY A 431 -10.49 -0.24 4.43
C GLY A 431 -9.75 0.13 3.13
N ILE A 432 -8.72 0.98 3.22
CA ILE A 432 -7.85 1.34 2.10
C ILE A 432 -7.05 0.10 1.65
N LYS A 433 -6.52 -0.69 2.60
CA LYS A 433 -5.78 -1.93 2.32
C LYS A 433 -6.66 -2.99 1.65
N ILE A 434 -7.90 -3.16 2.10
CA ILE A 434 -8.86 -4.07 1.45
C ILE A 434 -9.15 -3.59 0.01
N THR A 435 -9.45 -2.29 -0.15
CA THR A 435 -9.72 -1.68 -1.46
C THR A 435 -8.54 -1.84 -2.42
N ALA A 436 -7.31 -1.74 -1.91
CA ALA A 436 -6.11 -1.98 -2.68
C ALA A 436 -6.01 -3.42 -3.21
N ILE A 437 -6.37 -4.42 -2.40
CA ILE A 437 -6.42 -5.82 -2.84
C ILE A 437 -7.53 -6.02 -3.88
N ILE A 438 -8.72 -5.44 -3.69
CA ILE A 438 -9.81 -5.51 -4.67
C ILE A 438 -9.38 -4.92 -6.02
N ARG A 439 -8.72 -3.76 -6.02
CA ARG A 439 -8.20 -3.15 -7.25
C ARG A 439 -7.20 -4.07 -7.94
N ARG A 440 -6.25 -4.66 -7.21
CA ARG A 440 -5.29 -5.64 -7.78
C ARG A 440 -6.00 -6.87 -8.36
N LEU A 441 -7.03 -7.38 -7.68
CA LEU A 441 -7.86 -8.46 -8.17
C LEU A 441 -8.53 -8.07 -9.50
N TYR A 442 -9.14 -6.89 -9.57
CA TYR A 442 -9.84 -6.42 -10.78
C TYR A 442 -8.91 -6.11 -11.94
N GLU A 443 -7.73 -5.53 -11.67
CA GLU A 443 -6.67 -5.35 -12.67
C GLU A 443 -6.22 -6.71 -13.23
N SER A 444 -6.01 -7.71 -12.36
CA SER A 444 -5.62 -9.06 -12.81
C SER A 444 -6.72 -9.77 -13.59
N ALA A 445 -7.98 -9.44 -13.30
CA ALA A 445 -9.17 -9.97 -13.96
C ALA A 445 -9.56 -9.19 -15.23
N ASN A 446 -8.82 -8.13 -15.59
CA ASN A 446 -9.18 -7.19 -16.66
C ASN A 446 -10.60 -6.59 -16.51
N LEU A 447 -11.02 -6.30 -15.28
CA LEU A 447 -12.25 -5.57 -14.96
C LEU A 447 -11.99 -4.07 -14.76
N LEU A 448 -10.76 -3.74 -14.34
CA LEU A 448 -10.21 -2.40 -14.24
C LEU A 448 -9.11 -2.16 -15.25
#